data_AF-A0A2A4QF75-F1
#
_entry.id   AF-A0A2A4QF75-F1
#
_cell.length_a   1.000
_cell.length_b   1.000
_cell.length_c   1.000
_cell.angle_alpha   90.00
_cell.angle_beta   90.00
_cell.angle_gamma   90.00
#
_symmetry.space_group_name_H-M   'P 1'
#
loop_
_entity.id
_entity.type
_entity.pdbx_description
1 polymer ?
#
loop_
_entity_poly.entity_id
_entity_poly.type
_entity_poly.pdbx_seq_one_letter_code
_entity_poly.pdbx_strand_id
1 'polypeptide(L)'
;MSITFGEKLKLIRSSTGLSQQKFADFVGLGISSYKKNEGGFTEVGLSTVHKISSHPELKKYALWLISGGTNPAAGQIAPGDAEAEKQVEQQALVQKEFDQQVAKTIEDSILLFCHIGWFTPNPDKIDWNAVGPLILKDIKPLLKKMPQQQQHLHLIDKTG
;
A
#
# COMPACT_ATOMS: atom_id res chain seq x y z
N MET A 1 30.59 1.99 -7.25
CA MET A 1 30.69 2.68 -5.95
C MET A 1 29.49 2.27 -5.12
N SER A 2 29.69 1.82 -3.89
CA SER A 2 28.59 1.48 -2.96
C SER A 2 28.06 2.75 -2.32
N ILE A 3 26.74 2.89 -2.26
CA ILE A 3 26.09 4.02 -1.58
C ILE A 3 26.19 3.86 -0.06
N THR A 4 26.61 4.90 0.63
CA THR A 4 26.68 4.93 2.09
C THR A 4 25.30 5.11 2.72
N PHE A 5 25.15 4.78 4.01
CA PHE A 5 23.88 4.96 4.70
C PHE A 5 23.47 6.45 4.80
N GLY A 6 24.44 7.35 5.01
CA GLY A 6 24.19 8.79 5.04
C GLY A 6 23.65 9.31 3.70
N GLU A 7 24.20 8.84 2.58
CA GLU A 7 23.70 9.15 1.24
C GLU A 7 22.28 8.58 1.01
N LYS A 8 21.99 7.37 1.51
CA LYS A 8 20.62 6.83 1.46
C LYS A 8 19.62 7.72 2.21
N LEU A 9 19.98 8.21 3.40
CA LEU A 9 19.16 9.15 4.16
C LEU A 9 18.94 10.46 3.40
N LYS A 10 19.99 10.98 2.76
CA LYS A 10 19.93 12.18 1.93
C LYS A 10 18.98 12.02 0.75
N LEU A 11 19.01 10.88 0.06
CA LEU A 11 18.11 10.58 -1.05
C LEU A 11 16.65 10.51 -0.59
N ILE A 12 16.37 9.81 0.51
CA ILE A 12 15.02 9.76 1.10
C ILE A 12 14.52 11.15 1.46
N ARG A 13 15.34 11.97 2.12
CA ARG A 13 14.94 13.34 2.44
C ARG A 13 14.69 14.16 1.17
N SER A 14 15.57 14.04 0.18
CA SER A 14 15.47 14.82 -1.05
C SER A 14 14.19 14.49 -1.83
N SER A 15 13.70 13.25 -1.79
CA SER A 15 12.41 12.89 -2.42
C SER A 15 11.20 13.52 -1.72
N THR A 16 11.32 13.95 -0.47
CA THR A 16 10.26 14.70 0.24
C THR A 16 10.28 16.20 -0.02
N GLY A 17 11.34 16.74 -0.63
CA GLY A 17 11.53 18.19 -0.80
C GLY A 17 11.78 18.96 0.51
N LEU A 18 11.97 18.27 1.65
CA LEU A 18 12.19 18.90 2.94
C LEU A 18 13.66 19.28 3.20
N SER A 19 13.86 20.37 3.93
CA SER A 19 15.17 20.70 4.50
C SER A 19 15.54 19.71 5.60
N GLN A 20 16.83 19.64 5.97
CA GLN A 20 17.29 18.75 7.03
C GLN A 20 16.57 18.98 8.37
N GLN A 21 16.28 20.24 8.70
CA GLN A 21 15.54 20.60 9.92
C GLN A 21 14.11 20.02 9.86
N LYS A 22 13.36 20.36 8.81
CA LYS A 22 11.98 19.91 8.65
C LYS A 22 11.87 18.39 8.60
N PHE A 23 12.83 17.72 7.96
CA PHE A 23 12.85 16.26 7.89
C PHE A 23 13.16 15.62 9.25
N ALA A 24 14.10 16.18 10.01
CA ALA A 24 14.38 15.68 11.36
C ALA A 24 13.12 15.79 12.24
N ASP A 25 12.43 16.92 12.20
CA ASP A 25 11.17 17.12 12.93
C ASP A 25 10.06 16.17 12.44
N PHE A 26 9.93 16.00 11.12
CA PHE A 26 8.96 15.11 10.47
C PHE A 26 9.09 13.65 10.91
N VAL A 27 10.32 13.17 11.10
CA VAL A 27 10.60 11.78 11.53
C VAL A 27 10.77 11.67 13.06
N GLY A 28 10.70 12.80 13.78
CA GLY A 28 10.89 12.85 15.23
C GLY A 28 12.33 12.57 15.68
N LEU A 29 13.32 13.05 14.94
CA LEU A 29 14.75 12.95 15.21
C LEU A 29 15.31 14.30 15.65
N GLY A 30 16.34 14.30 16.51
CA GLY A 30 17.09 15.52 16.81
C GLY A 30 17.92 15.97 15.61
N ILE A 31 17.83 17.25 15.25
CA ILE A 31 18.53 17.81 14.08
C ILE A 31 20.05 17.59 14.13
N SER A 32 20.68 17.72 15.30
CA SER A 32 22.12 17.55 15.48
C SER A 32 22.56 16.13 15.12
N SER A 33 21.83 15.12 15.59
CA SER A 33 22.06 13.71 15.26
C SER A 33 21.79 13.43 13.78
N TYR A 34 20.68 13.96 13.24
CA TYR A 34 20.33 13.74 11.84
C TYR A 34 21.37 14.31 10.87
N LYS A 35 21.88 15.52 11.10
CA LYS A 35 22.95 16.12 10.29
C LYS A 35 24.22 15.27 10.27
N LYS A 36 24.60 14.70 11.41
CA LYS A 36 25.78 13.82 11.52
C LYS A 36 25.57 12.52 10.76
N ASN A 37 24.39 11.92 10.88
CA ASN A 37 24.02 10.69 10.19
C ASN A 37 23.98 10.89 8.67
N GLU A 38 23.30 11.94 8.18
CA GLU A 38 23.20 12.25 6.75
C GLU A 38 24.58 12.62 6.17
N GLY A 39 25.40 13.36 6.92
CA GLY A 39 26.75 13.74 6.53
C GLY A 39 27.79 12.61 6.60
N GLY A 40 27.43 11.42 7.11
CA GLY A 40 28.35 10.29 7.26
C GLY A 40 29.40 10.48 8.37
N PHE A 41 29.23 11.47 9.25
CA PHE A 41 30.14 11.73 10.36
C PHE A 41 29.93 10.75 11.52
N THR A 42 28.80 10.06 11.57
CA THR A 42 28.47 9.08 12.61
C THR A 42 27.69 7.95 12.00
N GLU A 43 27.93 6.73 12.50
CA GLU A 43 27.17 5.56 12.09
C GLU A 43 25.70 5.71 12.46
N VAL A 44 24.82 5.29 11.56
CA VAL A 44 23.38 5.49 11.74
C VAL A 44 22.83 4.43 12.68
N GLY A 45 22.44 4.87 13.88
CA GLY A 45 21.85 3.98 14.88
C GLY A 45 20.51 3.39 14.46
N LEU A 46 20.22 2.18 14.94
CA LEU A 46 18.99 1.43 14.66
C LEU A 46 17.70 2.23 14.93
N SER A 47 17.71 3.09 15.95
CA SER A 47 16.58 3.97 16.28
C SER A 47 16.21 4.92 15.14
N THR A 48 17.20 5.42 14.39
CA THR A 48 16.99 6.28 13.21
C THR A 48 16.40 5.47 12.06
N VAL A 49 16.98 4.30 11.80
CA VAL A 49 16.49 3.39 10.75
C VAL A 49 15.03 3.01 11.00
N HIS A 50 14.72 2.61 12.24
CA HIS A 50 13.36 2.24 12.65
C HIS A 50 12.36 3.38 12.49
N LYS A 51 12.70 4.61 12.92
CA LYS A 51 11.80 5.76 12.77
C LYS A 51 11.50 6.08 11.31
N ILE A 52 12.48 5.96 10.42
CA ILE A 52 12.28 6.18 8.98
C ILE A 52 11.48 5.02 8.36
N SER A 53 11.86 3.77 8.62
CA SER A 53 11.25 2.60 7.99
C SER A 53 9.82 2.32 8.46
N SER A 54 9.43 2.81 9.64
CA SER A 54 8.07 2.71 10.17
C SER A 54 7.19 3.93 9.86
N HIS A 55 7.76 5.02 9.37
CA HIS A 55 7.00 6.24 9.09
C HIS A 55 5.98 6.00 7.95
N PRO A 56 4.69 6.37 8.09
CA PRO A 56 3.65 6.07 7.11
C PRO A 56 3.98 6.47 5.67
N GLU A 57 4.65 7.62 5.49
CA GLU A 57 5.03 8.13 4.17
C GLU A 57 6.38 7.61 3.65
N LEU A 58 7.26 7.14 4.54
CA LEU A 58 8.63 6.72 4.19
C LEU A 58 8.83 5.21 4.21
N LYS A 59 7.90 4.44 4.78
CA LYS A 59 7.94 2.96 4.84
C LYS A 59 8.08 2.28 3.48
N LYS A 60 7.71 2.97 2.40
CA LYS A 60 7.90 2.52 1.01
C LYS A 60 9.38 2.41 0.62
N TYR A 61 10.29 3.07 1.34
CA TYR A 61 11.73 3.00 1.10
C TYR A 61 12.46 2.00 2.03
N ALA A 62 11.74 1.26 2.87
CA ALA A 62 12.35 0.45 3.94
C ALA A 62 13.27 -0.66 3.40
N LEU A 63 12.82 -1.42 2.40
CA LEU A 63 13.62 -2.48 1.78
C LEU A 63 14.90 -1.91 1.16
N TRP A 64 14.76 -0.81 0.42
CA TRP A 64 15.89 -0.15 -0.23
C TRP A 64 16.88 0.44 0.78
N LEU A 65 16.37 1.02 1.87
CA LEU A 65 17.21 1.58 2.93
C LEU A 65 18.11 0.50 3.54
N ILE A 66 17.55 -0.68 3.85
CA ILE A 66 18.25 -1.76 4.56
C ILE A 66 19.11 -2.60 3.61
N SER A 67 18.54 -3.17 2.55
CA SER A 67 19.23 -4.14 1.68
C SER A 67 19.65 -3.56 0.32
N GLY A 68 19.16 -2.37 -0.04
CA GLY A 68 19.35 -1.81 -1.37
C GLY A 68 18.40 -2.39 -2.44
N GLY A 69 17.61 -3.41 -2.10
CA GLY A 69 16.63 -3.99 -3.00
C GLY A 69 15.33 -3.18 -3.10
N THR A 70 14.56 -3.44 -4.16
CA THR A 70 13.22 -2.87 -4.37
C THR A 70 12.24 -3.99 -4.72
N ASN A 71 10.95 -3.75 -4.47
CA ASN A 71 9.84 -4.58 -4.89
C ASN A 71 8.60 -3.69 -5.09
N PRO A 72 8.44 -3.06 -6.28
CA PRO A 72 7.33 -2.16 -6.56
C PRO A 72 5.95 -2.79 -6.34
N ALA A 73 5.79 -4.08 -6.64
CA ALA A 73 4.53 -4.81 -6.42
C ALA A 73 4.14 -4.92 -4.93
N ALA A 74 5.11 -4.88 -4.02
CA ALA A 74 4.88 -4.82 -2.57
C ALA A 74 4.86 -3.38 -2.02
N GLY A 75 4.88 -2.37 -2.89
CA GLY A 75 4.98 -0.96 -2.50
C GLY A 75 6.36 -0.57 -1.94
N GLN A 76 7.40 -1.36 -2.20
CA GLN A 76 8.77 -1.11 -1.75
C GLN A 76 9.62 -0.58 -2.93
N ILE A 77 10.10 0.65 -2.86
CA ILE A 77 10.74 1.34 -3.98
C ILE A 77 12.00 2.08 -3.53
N ALA A 78 12.79 2.59 -4.48
CA ALA A 78 13.89 3.50 -4.20
C ALA A 78 13.42 4.97 -4.29
N PRO A 79 13.99 5.90 -3.52
CA PRO A 79 13.70 7.32 -3.66
C PRO A 79 14.11 7.84 -5.04
N GLY A 80 13.21 8.56 -5.72
CA GLY A 80 13.47 9.16 -7.03
C GLY A 80 13.27 8.22 -8.23
N ASP A 81 12.80 6.99 -8.01
CA ASP A 81 12.40 6.08 -9.07
C ASP A 81 10.97 6.42 -9.54
N ALA A 82 10.88 7.36 -10.49
CA ALA A 82 9.60 7.87 -10.98
C ALA A 82 8.73 6.80 -11.65
N GLU A 83 9.33 5.75 -12.22
CA GLU A 83 8.59 4.64 -12.83
C GLU A 83 7.96 3.76 -11.75
N ALA A 84 8.75 3.37 -10.74
CA ALA A 84 8.25 2.59 -9.63
C ALA A 84 7.20 3.36 -8.80
N GLU A 85 7.37 4.67 -8.60
CA GLU A 85 6.37 5.52 -7.93
C GLU A 85 5.03 5.51 -8.68
N LYS A 86 5.04 5.68 -10.01
CA LYS A 86 3.84 5.58 -10.85
C LYS A 86 3.20 4.20 -10.78
N GLN A 87 4.00 3.14 -10.80
CA GLN A 87 3.47 1.77 -10.72
C GLN A 87 2.73 1.54 -9.39
N VAL A 88 3.31 1.97 -8.27
CA VAL A 88 2.67 1.83 -6.94
C VAL A 88 1.38 2.66 -6.86
N GLU A 89 1.38 3.88 -7.38
CA GLU A 89 0.20 4.75 -7.40
C GLU A 89 -0.92 4.19 -8.30
N GLN A 90 -0.57 3.70 -9.50
CA GLN A 90 -1.51 3.05 -10.41
C GLN A 90 -2.10 1.78 -9.79
N GLN A 91 -1.29 0.94 -9.13
CA GLN A 91 -1.78 -0.24 -8.43
C GLN A 91 -2.76 0.13 -7.30
N ALA A 92 -2.46 1.18 -6.54
CA ALA A 92 -3.36 1.66 -5.49
C ALA A 92 -4.68 2.20 -6.06
N LEU A 93 -4.63 2.90 -7.20
CA LEU A 93 -5.82 3.39 -7.90
C LEU A 93 -6.66 2.22 -8.43
N VAL A 94 -6.06 1.27 -9.13
CA VAL A 94 -6.74 0.08 -9.66
C VAL A 94 -7.38 -0.73 -8.53
N GLN A 95 -6.69 -0.92 -7.41
CA GLN A 95 -7.26 -1.63 -6.26
C GLN A 95 -8.45 -0.87 -5.67
N LYS A 96 -8.40 0.46 -5.61
CA LYS A 96 -9.49 1.30 -5.12
C LYS A 96 -10.70 1.24 -6.05
N GLU A 97 -10.48 1.31 -7.36
CA GLU A 97 -11.54 1.20 -8.37
C GLU A 97 -12.19 -0.18 -8.33
N PHE A 98 -11.40 -1.25 -8.23
CA PHE A 98 -11.91 -2.61 -8.05
C PHE A 98 -12.75 -2.73 -6.79
N ASP A 99 -12.26 -2.24 -5.64
CA ASP A 99 -13.00 -2.27 -4.38
C ASP A 99 -14.35 -1.54 -4.50
N GLN A 100 -14.37 -0.39 -5.18
CA GLN A 100 -15.60 0.36 -5.45
C GLN A 100 -16.56 -0.42 -6.35
N GLN A 101 -16.06 -1.04 -7.42
CA GLN A 101 -16.87 -1.81 -8.35
C GLN A 101 -17.47 -3.05 -7.66
N VAL A 102 -16.69 -3.74 -6.83
CA VAL A 102 -17.18 -4.90 -6.07
C VAL A 102 -18.22 -4.46 -5.04
N ALA A 103 -17.97 -3.38 -4.29
CA ALA A 103 -18.92 -2.85 -3.33
C ALA A 103 -20.26 -2.48 -4.00
N LYS A 104 -20.21 -1.83 -5.17
CA LYS A 104 -21.40 -1.51 -5.96
C LYS A 104 -22.12 -2.76 -6.46
N THR A 105 -21.39 -3.74 -7.00
CA THR A 105 -21.97 -5.01 -7.45
C THR A 105 -22.69 -5.74 -6.31
N ILE A 106 -22.12 -5.72 -5.11
CA ILE A 106 -22.74 -6.28 -3.90
C ILE A 106 -24.06 -5.56 -3.59
N GLU A 107 -24.04 -4.23 -3.60
CA GLU A 107 -25.24 -3.41 -3.36
C GLU A 107 -26.35 -3.73 -4.39
N ASP A 108 -26.02 -3.70 -5.68
CA ASP A 108 -26.94 -3.99 -6.78
C ASP A 108 -27.53 -5.42 -6.66
N SER A 109 -26.71 -6.40 -6.28
CA SER A 109 -27.16 -7.79 -6.09
C SER A 109 -28.12 -7.92 -4.89
N ILE A 110 -27.84 -7.23 -3.78
CA ILE A 110 -28.73 -7.26 -2.61
C ILE A 110 -30.06 -6.58 -2.92
N LEU A 111 -30.01 -5.42 -3.61
CA LEU A 111 -31.21 -4.75 -4.09
C LEU A 111 -32.01 -5.67 -5.00
N LEU A 112 -31.38 -6.39 -5.93
CA LEU A 112 -32.05 -7.38 -6.77
C LEU A 112 -32.78 -8.44 -5.93
N PHE A 113 -32.13 -9.01 -4.91
CA PHE A 113 -32.78 -9.99 -4.03
C PHE A 113 -33.94 -9.41 -3.21
N CYS A 114 -33.86 -8.13 -2.82
CA CYS A 114 -34.99 -7.43 -2.20
C CYS A 114 -36.18 -7.32 -3.18
N HIS A 115 -35.93 -6.99 -4.45
CA HIS A 115 -37.00 -6.91 -5.47
C HIS A 115 -37.64 -8.27 -5.78
N ILE A 116 -36.89 -9.36 -5.68
CA ILE A 116 -37.40 -10.74 -5.86
C ILE A 116 -38.19 -11.21 -4.63
N GLY A 117 -38.22 -10.43 -3.54
CA GLY A 117 -38.94 -10.75 -2.32
C GLY A 117 -38.21 -11.74 -1.40
N TRP A 118 -36.91 -11.97 -1.62
CA TRP A 118 -36.10 -12.83 -0.75
C TRP A 118 -35.82 -12.19 0.62
N PHE A 119 -35.74 -10.85 0.66
CA PHE A 119 -35.57 -10.08 1.89
C PHE A 119 -36.39 -8.79 1.82
N THR A 120 -36.84 -8.29 2.97
CA THR A 120 -37.51 -6.98 3.08
C THR A 120 -36.65 -6.06 3.94
N PRO A 121 -36.03 -5.02 3.36
CA PRO A 121 -35.17 -4.13 4.12
C PRO A 121 -35.98 -3.26 5.08
N ASN A 122 -35.45 -3.02 6.27
CA ASN A 122 -35.97 -2.01 7.17
C ASN A 122 -35.33 -0.65 6.81
N PRO A 123 -36.09 0.30 6.24
CA PRO A 123 -35.54 1.55 5.72
C PRO A 123 -34.93 2.45 6.81
N ASP A 124 -35.37 2.32 8.06
CA ASP A 124 -34.88 3.14 9.17
C ASP A 124 -33.57 2.63 9.78
N LYS A 125 -33.12 1.42 9.37
CA LYS A 125 -31.96 0.74 9.98
C LYS A 125 -30.83 0.42 9.00
N ILE A 126 -31.06 0.51 7.70
CA ILE A 126 -30.09 0.10 6.68
C ILE A 126 -29.48 1.33 6.02
N ASP A 127 -28.16 1.46 6.13
CA ASP A 127 -27.36 2.40 5.34
C ASP A 127 -26.82 1.69 4.10
N TRP A 128 -27.52 1.83 2.97
CA TRP A 128 -27.17 1.18 1.71
C TRP A 128 -25.78 1.54 1.19
N ASN A 129 -25.30 2.75 1.45
CA ASN A 129 -23.96 3.17 1.04
C ASN A 129 -22.85 2.46 1.85
N ALA A 130 -23.19 1.96 3.04
CA ALA A 130 -22.26 1.22 3.89
C ALA A 130 -22.31 -0.30 3.65
N VAL A 131 -23.39 -0.84 3.09
CA VAL A 131 -23.58 -2.30 2.89
C VAL A 131 -22.47 -2.90 2.04
N GLY A 132 -22.21 -2.34 0.86
CA GLY A 132 -21.16 -2.83 -0.06
C GLY A 132 -19.77 -2.88 0.58
N PRO A 133 -19.27 -1.75 1.15
CA PRO A 133 -17.97 -1.72 1.83
C PRO A 133 -17.86 -2.64 3.04
N LEU A 134 -18.91 -2.76 3.85
CA LEU A 134 -18.93 -3.64 5.04
C LEU A 134 -18.82 -5.11 4.63
N ILE A 135 -19.63 -5.53 3.66
CA ILE A 135 -19.59 -6.91 3.17
C ILE A 135 -18.26 -7.21 2.49
N LEU A 136 -17.74 -6.27 1.68
CA LEU A 136 -16.42 -6.42 1.07
C LEU A 136 -15.32 -6.60 2.12
N LYS A 137 -15.38 -5.88 3.25
CA LYS A 137 -14.43 -6.05 4.35
C LYS A 137 -14.46 -7.47 4.93
N ASP A 138 -15.63 -8.06 5.08
CA ASP A 138 -15.80 -9.40 5.64
C ASP A 138 -15.43 -10.52 4.64
N ILE A 139 -15.64 -10.28 3.35
CA ILE A 139 -15.32 -11.23 2.28
C ILE A 139 -13.83 -11.19 1.86
N LYS A 140 -13.16 -10.04 1.99
CA LYS A 140 -11.73 -9.88 1.63
C LYS A 140 -10.80 -10.97 2.22
N PRO A 141 -10.92 -11.37 3.50
CA PRO A 141 -10.14 -12.49 4.05
C PRO A 141 -10.42 -13.84 3.37
N LEU A 142 -11.64 -14.07 2.90
CA LEU A 142 -12.03 -15.30 2.19
C LEU A 142 -11.41 -15.32 0.78
N LEU A 143 -11.47 -14.20 0.05
CA LEU A 143 -10.85 -14.04 -1.27
C LEU A 143 -9.35 -14.35 -1.22
N LYS A 144 -8.67 -13.97 -0.14
CA LYS A 144 -7.23 -14.26 0.07
C LYS A 144 -6.93 -15.73 0.36
N LYS A 145 -7.90 -16.46 0.94
CA LYS A 145 -7.77 -17.88 1.29
C LYS A 145 -8.24 -18.81 0.18
N MET A 146 -8.99 -18.29 -0.79
CA MET A 146 -9.34 -19.07 -1.97
C MET A 146 -8.04 -19.50 -2.67
N PRO A 147 -7.80 -20.81 -2.84
CA PRO A 147 -6.73 -21.23 -3.75
C PRO A 147 -6.96 -20.55 -5.10
N GLN A 148 -5.89 -20.09 -5.76
CA GLN A 148 -5.96 -19.61 -7.14
C GLN A 148 -6.38 -20.80 -8.03
N GLN A 149 -7.67 -21.14 -8.01
CA GLN A 149 -8.21 -22.22 -8.80
C GLN A 149 -8.34 -21.73 -10.24
N GLN A 150 -7.29 -22.08 -11.00
CA GLN A 150 -7.32 -22.41 -12.42
C GLN A 150 -7.55 -21.24 -13.39
N GLN A 151 -6.45 -20.62 -13.83
CA GLN A 151 -6.31 -20.10 -15.20
C GLN A 151 -6.26 -21.23 -16.26
N HIS A 152 -6.90 -22.37 -16.01
CA HIS A 152 -6.86 -23.54 -16.89
C HIS A 152 -8.26 -24.11 -17.08
N LEU A 153 -9.11 -23.37 -17.80
CA LEU A 153 -10.23 -23.98 -18.53
C LEU A 153 -9.76 -24.31 -19.96
N HIS A 154 -8.73 -25.16 -20.06
CA HIS A 154 -8.63 -26.11 -21.17
C HIS A 154 -9.23 -27.41 -20.64
N LEU A 155 -10.16 -27.99 -21.41
CA LEU A 155 -10.80 -29.32 -21.28
C LEU A 155 -12.33 -29.29 -21.04
N ILE A 156 -13.06 -28.65 -21.94
CA ILE A 156 -14.33 -29.16 -22.51
C ILE A 156 -14.27 -28.62 -23.96
N ASP A 157 -13.63 -29.29 -24.92
CA ASP A 157 -14.16 -30.46 -25.63
C ASP A 157 -13.02 -31.35 -26.16
N LYS A 158 -12.86 -32.52 -25.56
CA LYS A 158 -12.43 -33.72 -26.28
C LYS A 158 -13.32 -34.86 -25.80
N THR A 159 -14.48 -35.01 -26.44
CA THR A 159 -15.12 -36.28 -26.81
C THR A 159 -16.49 -35.99 -27.44
N GLY A 160 -16.53 -36.14 -28.75
CA GLY A 160 -17.70 -36.11 -29.64
C GLY A 160 -17.20 -36.43 -31.04
#